data_AF-A0A251WC09-F1
#
_entry.id   AF-A0A251WC09-F1
#
_cell.length_a   1.000
_cell.length_b   1.000
_cell.length_c   1.000
_cell.angle_alpha   90.00
_cell.angle_beta   90.00
_cell.angle_gamma   90.00
#
_symmetry.space_group_name_H-M   'P 1'
#
loop_
_entity.id
_entity.type
_entity.pdbx_description
1 polymer ?
#
loop_
_entity_poly.entity_id
_entity_poly.type
_entity_poly.pdbx_seq_one_letter_code
_entity_poly.pdbx_strand_id
1 'polypeptide(L)' 'VRAIREIRPKLLLMENVAGLITTRHLSYFEAKLRELEELGYDLHFQVLNAADYGVAQDRLRVIVLGGLKESQIFHERPTG' A
#
# COMPACT_ATOMS: atom_id res chain seq x y z
N VAL A 1 10.56 3.11 -4.27
CA VAL A 1 10.24 3.86 -5.52
C VAL A 1 11.16 3.50 -6.68
N ARG A 2 12.50 3.61 -6.57
CA ARG A 2 13.42 3.28 -7.68
C ARG A 2 13.14 1.94 -8.37
N ALA A 3 13.10 0.83 -7.62
CA ALA A 3 12.82 -0.49 -8.19
C ALA A 3 11.46 -0.57 -8.89
N ILE A 4 10.42 0.07 -8.34
CA ILE A 4 9.08 0.11 -8.94
C ILE A 4 9.10 0.89 -10.27
N ARG A 5 9.88 1.96 -10.35
CA ARG A 5 10.08 2.76 -11.57
C ARG A 5 10.78 1.96 -12.66
N GLU A 6 11.80 1.18 -12.30
CA GLU A 6 12.59 0.37 -13.24
C GLU A 6 11.82 -0.88 -13.71
N ILE A 7 11.14 -1.57 -12.79
CA ILE A 7 10.44 -2.83 -13.08
C ILE A 7 9.05 -2.60 -13.69
N ARG A 8 8.38 -1.50 -13.34
CA ARG A 8 6.96 -1.23 -13.66
C ARG A 8 6.03 -2.45 -13.46
N PRO A 9 5.98 -3.04 -12.26
CA PRO A 9 5.09 -4.18 -12.02
C PRO A 9 3.60 -3.80 -12.20
N LYS A 10 2.78 -4.73 -12.67
CA LYS A 10 1.34 -4.48 -12.80
C LYS A 10 0.62 -4.37 -11.45
N LEU A 11 1.15 -5.06 -10.44
CA LEU A 11 0.63 -5.12 -9.07
C LEU A 11 1.73 -4.85 -8.05
N LEU A 12 1.36 -4.15 -6.98
CA LEU A 12 2.19 -3.83 -5.83
C LEU A 12 1.50 -4.30 -4.56
N LEU A 13 2.28 -4.95 -3.69
CA LEU A 13 1.93 -5.20 -2.30
C LEU A 13 3.11 -4.74 -1.45
N MET A 14 2.87 -3.81 -0.52
CA MET A 14 3.86 -3.37 0.44
C MET A 14 3.30 -3.55 1.86
N GLU A 15 4.03 -4.26 2.72
CA GLU A 15 3.71 -4.40 4.13
C GLU A 15 4.73 -3.62 4.96
N ASN A 16 4.27 -2.93 6.00
CA ASN A 16 5.15 -2.29 6.97
C ASN A 16 4.52 -2.24 8.36
N VAL A 17 5.34 -1.96 9.37
CA VAL A 17 4.88 -1.77 10.76
C VAL A 17 3.92 -0.59 10.88
N ALA A 18 2.95 -0.68 11.78
CA ALA A 18 1.98 0.40 12.05
C ALA A 18 2.64 1.74 12.44
N GLY A 19 3.87 1.70 12.97
CA GLY A 19 4.68 2.88 13.25
C GLY A 19 4.88 3.83 12.07
N LEU A 20 4.71 3.35 10.83
CA LEU A 20 4.78 4.14 9.62
C LEU A 20 3.67 5.21 9.51
N ILE A 21 2.50 4.98 10.12
CA ILE A 21 1.35 5.91 10.11
C ILE A 21 1.39 6.88 11.32
N THR A 22 2.45 6.86 12.12
CA THR A 22 2.61 7.85 13.20
C THR A 22 2.86 9.24 12.63
N THR A 23 2.49 10.29 13.36
CA THR A 23 2.62 11.70 12.92
C THR A 23 4.03 12.06 12.44
N ARG A 24 5.06 11.42 13.00
CA ARG A 24 6.47 11.61 12.62
C ARG A 24 6.79 11.07 11.21
N HIS A 25 6.15 9.97 10.81
CA HIS A 25 6.49 9.24 9.59
C HIS A 25 5.43 9.37 8.49
N LEU A 26 4.25 9.88 8.83
CA LEU A 26 3.11 10.04 7.92
C LEU A 26 3.45 10.88 6.69
N SER A 27 4.10 12.03 6.87
CA SER A 27 4.46 12.92 5.75
C SER A 27 5.40 12.25 4.75
N TYR A 28 6.37 11.47 5.24
CA TYR A 28 7.26 10.69 4.40
C TYR A 28 6.52 9.58 3.66
N PHE A 29 5.64 8.85 4.36
CA PHE A 29 4.83 7.79 3.78
C PHE A 29 3.93 8.33 2.66
N GLU A 30 3.19 9.41 2.91
CA GLU A 30 2.34 10.06 1.91
C GLU A 30 3.14 10.60 0.72
N ALA A 31 4.32 11.17 0.95
CA ALA A 31 5.18 11.61 -0.14
C ALA A 31 5.58 10.42 -1.06
N LYS A 32 5.84 9.25 -0.48
CA LYS A 32 6.13 8.04 -1.26
C LYS A 32 4.91 7.47 -1.97
N LEU A 33 3.72 7.57 -1.40
CA LEU A 33 2.49 7.22 -2.10
C LEU A 33 2.26 8.15 -3.30
N ARG A 34 2.41 9.47 -3.11
CA ARG A 34 2.31 10.46 -4.20
C ARG A 34 3.30 10.21 -5.33
N GLU A 35 4.57 9.91 -5.01
CA GLU A 35 5.58 9.54 -6.02
C GLU A 35 5.18 8.31 -6.85
N LEU A 36 4.44 7.36 -6.27
CA LEU A 36 3.96 6.17 -6.95
C LEU A 36 2.67 6.45 -7.75
N GLU A 37 1.78 7.30 -7.24
CA GLU A 37 0.60 7.77 -7.99
C GLU A 37 1.00 8.53 -9.26
N GLU A 38 2.02 9.39 -9.17
CA GLU A 38 2.63 10.10 -10.31
C GLU A 38 3.26 9.13 -11.33
N LEU A 39 3.68 7.94 -10.90
CA LEU A 39 4.15 6.87 -11.79
C LEU A 39 3.02 6.10 -12.49
N GLY A 40 1.77 6.45 -12.22
CA GLY A 40 0.58 5.87 -12.86
C GLY A 40 -0.05 4.72 -12.07
N TYR A 41 0.29 4.56 -10.79
CA TYR A 41 -0.35 3.58 -9.94
C TYR A 41 -1.62 4.14 -9.30
N ASP A 42 -2.62 3.29 -9.13
CA ASP A 42 -3.74 3.50 -8.21
C ASP A 42 -3.42 2.74 -6.92
N LEU A 43 -3.43 3.42 -5.77
CA LEU A 43 -2.95 2.89 -4.50
C LEU A 43 -4.03 2.97 -3.43
N HIS A 44 -4.13 1.92 -2.63
CA HIS A 44 -4.97 1.85 -1.44
C HIS A 44 -4.13 1.34 -0.28
N PHE A 45 -4.36 1.85 0.92
CA PHE A 45 -3.74 1.28 2.11
C PHE A 45 -4.70 1.19 3.28
N GLN A 46 -4.46 0.21 4.15
CA GLN A 46 -5.21 -0.02 5.37
C GLN A 46 -4.28 -0.47 6.49
N VAL A 47 -4.67 -0.20 7.75
CA VAL A 47 -4.02 -0.79 8.92
C VAL A 47 -4.84 -1.99 9.36
N LEU A 48 -4.24 -3.18 9.32
CA LEU A 48 -4.89 -4.44 9.66
C LEU A 48 -4.26 -5.03 10.92
N ASN A 49 -5.06 -5.66 11.77
CA ASN A 49 -4.59 -6.46 12.89
C ASN A 49 -4.60 -7.95 12.51
N ALA A 50 -3.50 -8.67 12.72
CA ALA A 50 -3.46 -10.12 12.51
C ALA A 50 -4.54 -10.87 13.32
N ALA A 51 -4.92 -10.35 14.49
CA ALA A 51 -6.00 -10.87 15.32
C ALA A 51 -7.35 -10.99 14.58
N ASP A 52 -7.66 -10.03 13.72
CA ASP A 52 -8.93 -9.99 12.97
C ASP A 52 -9.01 -11.08 11.89
N TYR A 53 -7.87 -11.73 11.59
CA TYR A 53 -7.73 -12.77 10.56
C TYR A 53 -7.38 -14.14 11.16
N GLY A 54 -7.73 -14.37 12.43
CA GLY A 54 -7.63 -15.69 13.07
C GLY A 54 -6.25 -16.05 13.61
N VAL A 55 -5.29 -15.11 13.60
CA VAL A 55 -3.98 -15.29 14.23
C VAL A 55 -4.06 -14.78 15.66
N ALA A 56 -3.77 -15.61 16.66
CA ALA A 56 -3.77 -15.21 18.07
C ALA A 56 -2.56 -14.30 18.43
N GLN A 57 -2.47 -13.15 17.77
CA GLN A 57 -1.40 -12.18 17.90
C GLN A 57 -1.93 -10.77 17.65
N ASP A 58 -1.74 -9.87 18.63
CA ASP A 58 -1.99 -8.44 18.44
C ASP A 58 -0.83 -7.81 17.65
N ARG A 59 -1.01 -7.72 16.33
CA ARG A 59 0.02 -7.27 15.40
C ARG A 59 -0.59 -6.42 14.31
N LEU A 60 -0.43 -5.10 14.47
CA LEU A 60 -0.84 -4.12 13.48
C LEU A 60 0.18 -3.96 12.36
N ARG A 61 -0.33 -3.92 11.12
CA ARG A 61 0.46 -3.69 9.90
C ARG A 61 -0.24 -2.75 8.95
N VAL A 62 0.54 -1.87 8.34
CA VAL A 62 0.12 -1.09 7.18
C VAL A 62 0.29 -1.97 5.96
N ILE A 63 -0.81 -2.19 5.26
CA ILE A 63 -0.81 -2.90 3.98
C ILE A 63 -1.15 -1.89 2.91
N VAL A 64 -0.27 -1.75 1.92
CA VAL A 64 -0.51 -0.97 0.70
C VAL A 64 -0.69 -1.93 -0.46
N LEU A 65 -1.81 -1.81 -1.16
CA LEU A 65 -2.11 -2.49 -2.41
C LEU A 65 -2.12 -1.46 -3.53
N GLY A 66 -1.54 -1.82 -4.66
CA GLY A 66 -1.42 -0.93 -5.80
C GLY A 66 -1.53 -1.63 -7.13
N GLY A 67 -2.13 -0.96 -8.11
CA GLY A 67 -2.22 -1.45 -9.48
C GLY A 67 -1.80 -0.39 -10.48
N LEU A 68 -1.06 -0.80 -11.50
CA LEU A 68 -0.72 0.09 -12.59
C LEU A 68 -1.99 0.34 -13.43
N LYS A 69 -2.42 1.60 -13.56
CA LYS A 69 -3.73 1.96 -14.14
C LYS A 69 -3.96 1.39 -15.54
N GLU A 70 -2.91 1.32 -16.37
CA GLU A 70 -2.98 0.75 -17.73
C GLU A 70 -3.23 -0.77 -17.75
N SER A 71 -2.97 -1.46 -16.65
CA SER A 71 -3.12 -2.92 -16.56
C SER A 71 -4.58 -3.35 -16.33
N GLN A 72 -5.47 -2.40 -16.02
CA GLN A 72 -6.91 -2.62 -15.76
C GLN A 72 -7.20 -3.72 -14.72
N ILE A 73 -6.26 -4.01 -13.81
CA ILE A 73 -6.38 -5.11 -12.86
C ILE A 73 -7.43 -4.81 -11.78
N PHE A 74 -7.53 -3.55 -11.37
CA PHE A 74 -8.60 -3.07 -10.50
C PHE A 74 -9.66 -2.39 -11.37
N HIS A 75 -10.51 -3.19 -12.02
CA HIS A 75 -11.64 -2.69 -12.79
C HIS A 75 -12.81 -2.29 -11.88
N GLU A 76 -12.84 -2.84 -10.67
CA GLU A 76 -13.80 -2.54 -9.62
C GLU A 76 -12.98 -2.34 -8.34
N ARG A 77 -13.14 -1.18 -7.69
CA ARG A 77 -12.54 -0.97 -6.37
C ARG A 77 -13.04 -2.10 -5.46
N PRO A 78 -12.18 -2.74 -4.65
CA PRO A 78 -12.66 -3.64 -3.60
C PRO A 78 -13.63 -2.83 -2.74
N THR A 79 -14.93 -3.06 -2.89
CA THR A 79 -15.93 -2.48 -2.01
C THR A 79 -15.74 -3.17 -0.67
N GLY A 80 -15.35 -2.37 0.33
CA GLY A 80 -15.37 -2.77 1.73
C GLY A 80 -16.80 -3.03 2.20
#